data_AF-A0A970Q957-F1
#
_entry.id   AF-A0A970Q957-F1
#
_cell.length_a   1.000
_cell.length_b   1.000
_cell.length_c   1.000
_cell.angle_alpha   90.00
_cell.angle_beta   90.00
_cell.angle_gamma   90.00
#
_symmetry.space_group_name_H-M   'P 1'
#
loop_
_entity.id
_entity.type
_entity.pdbx_description
1 polymer ?
#
loop_
_entity_poly.entity_id
_entity_poly.type
_entity_poly.pdbx_seq_one_letter_code
_entity_poly.pdbx_strand_id
1 'polypeptide(L)'
;MMRLTGHKQVGVDGIGPHTVGADTIRATPAGAAPAAVRTRPADPEPVEPGPVDQALVVTGTTHVGAVLEKVEDGLLDDVTVVEPYACDGGCFGSPLLSEDHHVAARRWNQGREAVEAAGPTPSGVAVARRRPFMPRPGIRLDPDMGRAIQKLGELQRLVRLLPGRDCGTCGAPSCAALAEDVVMERAGIELCPYRDTQKEEQD
;
A
#
# COMPACT_ATOMS: atom_id res chain seq x y z
N MET A 1 -0.90 7.74 51.72
CA MET A 1 -1.15 9.14 51.29
C MET A 1 0.18 9.80 51.02
N MET A 2 0.58 9.90 49.75
CA MET A 2 1.83 10.55 49.33
C MET A 2 1.47 11.45 48.15
N ARG A 3 1.46 12.76 48.40
CA ARG A 3 1.15 13.80 47.41
C ARG A 3 2.39 14.01 46.54
N LEU A 4 2.27 13.74 45.24
CA LEU A 4 3.26 14.13 44.24
C LEU A 4 2.98 15.57 43.79
N THR A 5 3.98 16.41 43.95
CA THR A 5 4.03 17.82 43.54
C THR A 5 4.44 17.97 42.08
N GLY A 6 3.73 18.83 41.33
CA GLY A 6 4.30 19.74 40.33
C GLY A 6 4.54 19.21 38.91
N HIS A 7 3.50 19.14 38.09
CA HIS A 7 3.65 19.28 36.63
C HIS A 7 3.54 20.76 36.25
N LYS A 8 4.64 21.33 35.76
CA LYS A 8 4.68 22.66 35.16
C LYS A 8 4.14 22.54 33.73
N GLN A 9 3.02 23.20 33.44
CA GLN A 9 2.49 23.32 32.07
C GLN A 9 3.48 24.14 31.23
N VAL A 10 3.93 23.57 30.11
CA VAL A 10 4.67 24.30 29.08
C VAL A 10 3.63 24.82 28.09
N GLY A 11 3.54 26.15 27.99
CA GLY A 11 2.61 26.85 27.11
C GLY A 11 2.92 26.58 25.64
N VAL A 12 1.85 26.36 24.88
CA VAL A 12 1.87 26.20 23.42
C VAL A 12 1.61 27.55 22.75
N ASP A 13 2.56 28.46 22.85
CA ASP A 13 2.54 29.72 22.12
C ASP A 13 3.58 29.69 20.99
N GLY A 14 3.12 29.61 19.74
CA GLY A 14 3.94 29.91 18.56
C GLY A 14 4.07 28.80 17.52
N ILE A 15 2.98 28.43 16.85
CA ILE A 15 3.05 27.86 15.49
C ILE A 15 2.26 28.80 14.57
N GLY A 16 2.97 29.72 13.93
CA GLY A 16 2.42 30.55 12.86
C GLY A 16 2.14 29.72 11.60
N PRO A 17 1.31 30.21 10.67
CA PRO A 17 1.01 29.50 9.44
C PRO A 17 2.27 29.42 8.56
N HIS A 18 2.79 28.21 8.37
CA HIS A 18 3.81 27.96 7.36
C HIS A 18 3.16 28.09 5.97
N THR A 19 3.42 29.20 5.29
CA THR A 19 3.11 29.37 3.87
C THR A 19 4.08 28.53 3.05
N VAL A 20 3.58 27.46 2.43
CA VAL A 20 4.34 26.68 1.45
C VAL A 20 4.44 27.53 0.19
N GLY A 21 5.66 27.99 -0.13
CA GLY A 21 5.95 28.72 -1.36
C GLY A 21 5.56 27.90 -2.59
N ALA A 22 4.79 28.50 -3.48
CA ALA A 22 4.44 27.93 -4.77
C ALA A 22 5.64 28.02 -5.73
N ASP A 23 6.63 27.14 -5.56
CA ASP A 23 7.65 26.93 -6.58
C ASP A 23 7.07 26.05 -7.69
N THR A 24 6.61 26.72 -8.75
CA THR A 24 6.20 26.09 -10.01
C THR A 24 7.39 25.38 -10.64
N ILE A 25 7.50 24.06 -10.45
CA ILE A 25 8.40 23.22 -11.25
C ILE A 25 7.86 23.20 -12.68
N ARG A 26 8.46 24.02 -13.55
CA ARG A 26 8.19 24.01 -14.99
C ARG A 26 8.90 22.82 -15.61
N ALA A 27 8.22 21.68 -15.68
CA ALA A 27 8.66 20.54 -16.48
C ALA A 27 8.57 20.90 -17.97
N THR A 28 9.69 20.82 -18.68
CA THR A 28 9.74 20.96 -20.15
C THR A 28 9.52 19.57 -20.76
N PRO A 29 8.58 19.37 -21.71
CA PRO A 29 8.31 18.04 -22.24
C PRO A 29 9.38 17.68 -23.28
N ALA A 30 10.20 16.68 -22.98
CA ALA A 30 11.03 16.02 -23.99
C ALA A 30 10.17 15.01 -24.74
N GLY A 31 10.02 15.23 -26.06
CA GLY A 31 9.11 14.52 -26.93
C GLY A 31 9.45 13.03 -27.10
N ALA A 32 8.54 12.18 -26.63
CA ALA A 32 8.15 10.97 -27.33
C ALA A 32 6.65 11.09 -27.57
N ALA A 33 6.20 10.92 -28.82
CA ALA A 33 4.77 10.89 -29.10
C ALA A 33 4.15 9.80 -28.23
N PRO A 34 3.10 10.10 -27.43
CA PRO A 34 2.48 9.08 -26.62
C PRO A 34 1.98 7.99 -27.56
N ALA A 35 2.40 6.74 -27.30
CA ALA A 35 1.73 5.59 -27.89
C ALA A 35 0.23 5.80 -27.70
N ALA A 36 -0.54 5.76 -28.80
CA ALA A 36 -1.94 6.14 -28.81
C ALA A 36 -2.63 5.50 -27.61
N VAL A 37 -3.05 6.36 -26.67
CA VAL A 37 -3.78 5.96 -25.47
C VAL A 37 -4.98 5.19 -26.00
N ARG A 38 -5.02 3.87 -25.77
CA ARG A 38 -6.28 3.15 -25.89
C ARG A 38 -7.20 3.83 -24.88
N THR A 39 -8.13 4.63 -25.38
CA THR A 39 -9.15 5.23 -24.52
C THR A 39 -9.86 4.06 -23.86
N ARG A 40 -9.76 3.99 -22.54
CA ARG A 40 -10.61 3.09 -21.77
C ARG A 40 -12.04 3.42 -22.22
N PRO A 41 -12.88 2.40 -22.50
CA PRO A 41 -14.30 2.62 -22.66
C PRO A 41 -14.79 3.53 -21.52
N ALA A 42 -15.82 4.33 -21.80
CA ALA A 42 -16.49 5.12 -20.77
C ALA A 42 -16.68 4.25 -19.52
N ASP A 43 -16.49 4.84 -18.34
CA ASP A 43 -16.79 4.15 -17.08
C ASP A 43 -18.14 3.45 -17.29
N PRO A 44 -18.22 2.11 -17.12
CA PRO A 44 -19.50 1.44 -17.28
C PRO A 44 -20.49 2.17 -16.39
N GLU A 45 -21.71 2.40 -16.91
CA GLU A 45 -22.77 2.97 -16.09
C GLU A 45 -22.78 2.23 -14.75
N PRO A 46 -22.92 2.94 -13.62
CA PRO A 46 -22.93 2.30 -12.31
C PRO A 46 -23.85 1.10 -12.36
N VAL A 47 -23.26 -0.10 -12.33
CA VAL A 47 -24.04 -1.32 -12.30
C VAL A 47 -24.69 -1.30 -10.92
N GLU A 48 -26.02 -1.20 -10.91
CA GLU A 48 -26.82 -1.43 -9.70
C GLU A 48 -26.26 -2.69 -9.04
N PRO A 49 -25.75 -2.61 -7.80
CA PRO A 49 -25.11 -3.75 -7.17
C PRO A 49 -26.12 -4.90 -7.21
N GLY A 50 -25.73 -5.98 -7.90
CA GLY A 50 -26.51 -7.21 -7.90
C GLY A 50 -26.73 -7.70 -6.47
N PRO A 51 -27.66 -8.65 -6.26
CA PRO A 51 -27.90 -9.22 -4.94
C PRO A 51 -26.58 -9.64 -4.28
N VAL A 52 -26.34 -9.15 -3.05
CA VAL A 52 -25.11 -9.38 -2.25
C VAL A 52 -24.81 -10.86 -2.01
N ASP A 53 -25.80 -11.72 -2.24
CA ASP A 53 -25.78 -13.18 -2.20
C ASP A 53 -24.80 -13.81 -3.24
N GLN A 54 -24.24 -13.01 -4.15
CA GLN A 54 -23.36 -13.47 -5.25
C GLN A 54 -21.89 -13.04 -5.10
N ALA A 55 -21.47 -12.48 -3.97
CA ALA A 55 -20.09 -12.09 -3.76
C ALA A 55 -19.18 -13.32 -3.54
N LEU A 56 -18.09 -13.40 -4.29
CA LEU A 56 -17.02 -14.37 -4.04
C LEU A 56 -16.14 -13.86 -2.90
N VAL A 57 -16.36 -14.41 -1.70
CA VAL A 57 -15.53 -14.12 -0.52
C VAL A 57 -14.25 -14.95 -0.58
N VAL A 58 -13.10 -14.28 -0.49
CA VAL A 58 -11.78 -14.92 -0.52
C VAL A 58 -10.98 -14.46 0.68
N THR A 59 -10.50 -15.39 1.50
CA THR A 59 -9.68 -15.07 2.68
C THR A 59 -8.26 -15.57 2.50
N GLY A 60 -7.29 -14.80 3.01
CA GLY A 60 -5.86 -15.10 2.93
C GLY A 60 -5.21 -14.46 1.71
N THR A 61 -4.15 -13.68 1.91
CA THR A 61 -3.44 -12.97 0.82
C THR A 61 -3.00 -13.88 -0.32
N THR A 62 -2.52 -15.09 -0.02
CA THR A 62 -2.13 -16.08 -1.02
C THR A 62 -3.29 -16.47 -1.93
N HIS A 63 -4.47 -16.73 -1.36
CA HIS A 63 -5.66 -17.09 -2.12
C HIS A 63 -6.24 -15.90 -2.87
N VAL A 64 -6.23 -14.71 -2.25
CA VAL A 64 -6.62 -13.46 -2.90
C VAL A 64 -5.80 -13.23 -4.17
N GLY A 65 -4.47 -13.36 -4.09
CA GLY A 65 -3.61 -13.21 -5.27
C GLY A 65 -3.99 -14.16 -6.41
N ALA A 66 -4.14 -15.46 -6.10
CA ALA A 66 -4.50 -16.46 -7.10
C ALA A 66 -5.90 -16.24 -7.73
N VAL A 67 -6.85 -15.69 -6.97
CA VAL A 67 -8.17 -15.34 -7.52
C VAL A 67 -8.08 -14.11 -8.42
N LEU A 68 -7.32 -13.08 -8.02
CA LEU A 68 -7.14 -11.88 -8.83
C LEU A 68 -6.42 -12.18 -10.16
N GLU A 69 -5.44 -13.08 -10.17
CA GLU A 69 -4.81 -13.56 -11.42
C GLU A 69 -5.85 -14.18 -12.37
N LYS A 70 -6.75 -15.04 -11.86
CA LYS A 70 -7.84 -15.60 -12.66
C LYS A 70 -8.82 -14.56 -13.18
N VAL A 71 -9.08 -13.50 -12.40
CA VAL A 71 -9.90 -12.36 -12.87
C VAL A 71 -9.20 -11.64 -14.01
N GLU A 72 -7.90 -11.38 -13.89
CA GLU A 72 -7.09 -10.73 -14.93
C GLU A 72 -7.01 -11.57 -16.22
N ASP A 73 -6.95 -12.89 -16.08
CA ASP A 73 -6.94 -13.85 -17.20
C ASP A 73 -8.32 -14.06 -17.84
N GLY A 74 -9.40 -13.46 -17.31
CA GLY A 74 -10.77 -13.63 -17.83
C GLY A 74 -11.36 -15.01 -17.54
N LEU A 75 -10.92 -15.67 -16.47
CA LEU A 75 -11.38 -17.01 -16.07
C LEU A 75 -12.51 -16.98 -15.02
N LEU A 76 -12.97 -15.79 -14.63
CA LEU A 76 -13.99 -15.55 -13.60
C LEU A 76 -15.05 -14.53 -14.06
N ASP A 77 -15.47 -14.61 -15.32
CA ASP A 77 -16.46 -13.70 -15.91
C ASP A 77 -17.88 -13.86 -15.30
N ASP A 78 -18.12 -14.95 -14.57
CA ASP A 78 -19.35 -15.22 -13.82
C ASP A 78 -19.37 -14.57 -12.43
N VAL A 79 -18.25 -14.00 -11.97
CA VAL A 79 -18.13 -13.35 -10.66
C VAL A 79 -18.29 -11.84 -10.80
N THR A 80 -19.39 -11.30 -10.25
CA THR A 80 -19.68 -9.85 -10.31
C THR A 80 -18.97 -9.06 -9.22
N VAL A 81 -18.82 -9.64 -8.03
CA VAL A 81 -18.22 -8.99 -6.86
C VAL A 81 -17.25 -9.94 -6.18
N VAL A 82 -16.04 -9.45 -5.89
CA VAL A 82 -15.04 -10.17 -5.09
C VAL A 82 -14.84 -9.42 -3.78
N GLU A 83 -14.91 -10.13 -2.66
CA GLU A 83 -14.61 -9.61 -1.32
C GLU A 83 -13.29 -10.22 -0.80
N PRO A 84 -12.14 -9.57 -1.04
CA PRO A 84 -10.84 -10.10 -0.62
C PRO A 84 -10.49 -9.68 0.81
N TYR A 85 -10.08 -10.66 1.63
CA TYR A 85 -9.52 -10.45 2.96
C TYR A 85 -8.07 -10.88 3.01
N ALA A 86 -7.22 -10.03 3.60
CA ALA A 86 -5.80 -10.33 3.75
C ALA A 86 -5.53 -11.51 4.71
N CYS A 87 -6.29 -11.59 5.80
CA CYS A 87 -6.13 -12.65 6.80
C CYS A 87 -6.97 -13.87 6.43
N ASP A 88 -6.45 -15.06 6.75
CA ASP A 88 -7.25 -16.29 6.75
C ASP A 88 -8.41 -16.14 7.75
N GLY A 89 -9.61 -16.62 7.43
CA GLY A 89 -10.77 -16.43 8.30
C GLY A 89 -11.30 -14.99 8.39
N GLY A 90 -10.87 -14.11 7.48
CA GLY A 90 -11.34 -12.73 7.42
C GLY A 90 -10.84 -11.89 8.59
N CYS A 91 -11.61 -10.88 9.01
CA CYS A 91 -11.22 -10.01 10.13
C CYS A 91 -11.00 -10.79 11.45
N PHE A 92 -11.67 -11.92 11.64
CA PHE A 92 -11.52 -12.76 12.84
C PHE A 92 -10.19 -13.51 12.91
N GLY A 93 -9.50 -13.71 11.79
CA GLY A 93 -8.15 -14.30 11.79
C GLY A 93 -7.03 -13.27 11.76
N SER A 94 -7.31 -12.03 12.15
CA SER A 94 -6.27 -11.04 12.37
C SER A 94 -5.28 -11.51 13.45
N PRO A 95 -3.96 -11.42 13.21
CA PRO A 95 -2.94 -11.78 14.19
C PRO A 95 -2.92 -10.87 15.43
N LEU A 96 -3.71 -9.79 15.42
CA LEU A 96 -3.85 -8.86 16.54
C LEU A 96 -4.98 -9.27 17.50
N LEU A 97 -5.79 -10.27 17.14
CA LEU A 97 -6.83 -10.80 18.02
C LEU A 97 -6.25 -11.93 18.86
N SER A 98 -6.60 -11.95 20.15
CA SER A 98 -6.13 -12.95 21.10
C SER A 98 -6.90 -14.27 21.04
N GLU A 99 -8.01 -14.32 20.32
CA GLU A 99 -8.88 -15.49 20.19
C GLU A 99 -8.71 -16.14 18.82
N ASP A 100 -8.79 -17.47 18.78
CA ASP A 100 -8.80 -18.23 17.54
C ASP A 100 -10.00 -17.85 16.65
N HIS A 101 -9.75 -17.74 15.35
CA HIS A 101 -10.73 -17.26 14.38
C HIS A 101 -11.99 -18.13 14.30
N HIS A 102 -11.91 -19.45 14.51
CA HIS A 102 -13.07 -20.34 14.47
C HIS A 102 -13.96 -20.11 15.70
N VAL A 103 -13.34 -19.86 16.85
CA VAL A 103 -14.06 -19.56 18.11
C VAL A 103 -14.73 -18.20 18.00
N ALA A 104 -14.01 -17.18 17.54
CA ALA A 104 -14.54 -15.83 17.34
C ALA A 104 -15.69 -15.82 16.32
N ALA A 105 -15.52 -16.50 15.17
CA ALA A 105 -16.55 -16.62 14.15
C ALA A 105 -17.81 -17.33 14.67
N ARG A 106 -17.66 -18.42 15.45
CA ARG A 106 -18.81 -19.09 16.07
C ARG A 106 -19.58 -18.16 17.00
N ARG A 107 -18.89 -17.42 17.87
CA ARG A 107 -19.52 -16.48 18.81
C ARG A 107 -20.19 -15.33 18.08
N TRP A 108 -19.54 -14.78 17.06
CA TRP A 108 -20.14 -13.77 16.18
C TRP A 108 -21.43 -14.29 15.55
N ASN A 109 -21.41 -15.47 14.94
CA ASN A 109 -22.58 -16.05 14.29
C ASN A 109 -23.74 -16.29 15.27
N GLN A 110 -23.46 -16.56 16.54
CA GLN A 110 -24.49 -16.69 17.59
C GLN A 110 -25.07 -15.34 18.03
N GLY A 111 -24.27 -14.28 18.02
CA GLY A 111 -24.68 -12.93 18.44
C GLY A 111 -25.13 -12.02 17.30
N ARG A 112 -24.90 -12.41 16.04
CA ARG A 112 -25.09 -11.56 14.86
C ARG A 112 -26.50 -11.00 14.77
N GLU A 113 -27.52 -11.84 14.96
CA GLU A 113 -28.92 -11.42 14.89
C GLU A 113 -29.23 -10.32 15.91
N ALA A 114 -28.67 -10.39 17.12
CA ALA A 114 -28.86 -9.36 18.14
C ALA A 114 -28.16 -8.04 17.79
N VAL A 115 -26.99 -8.10 17.13
CA VAL A 115 -26.26 -6.93 16.64
C VAL A 115 -27.00 -6.28 15.46
N GLU A 116 -27.50 -7.08 14.53
CA GLU A 116 -28.29 -6.60 13.39
C GLU A 116 -29.62 -5.98 13.86
N ALA A 117 -30.28 -6.61 14.84
CA ALA A 117 -31.50 -6.10 15.45
C ALA A 117 -31.31 -4.80 16.25
N ALA A 118 -30.10 -4.51 16.74
CA ALA A 118 -29.77 -3.25 17.40
C ALA A 118 -29.83 -2.03 16.45
N GLY A 119 -30.01 -2.28 15.15
CA GLY A 119 -30.14 -1.27 14.12
C GLY A 119 -28.80 -0.79 13.58
N PRO A 120 -28.79 -0.19 12.38
CA PRO A 120 -27.55 0.19 11.73
C PRO A 120 -26.83 1.29 12.52
N THR A 121 -25.54 1.11 12.77
CA THR A 121 -24.62 2.23 12.96
C THR A 121 -24.67 3.15 11.73
N PRO A 122 -24.43 4.47 11.86
CA PRO A 122 -24.52 5.39 10.73
C PRO A 122 -23.75 4.86 9.53
N SER A 123 -24.44 4.72 8.40
CA SER A 123 -23.85 4.28 7.14
C SER A 123 -22.61 5.14 6.85
N GLY A 124 -21.48 4.47 6.62
CA GLY A 124 -20.28 5.14 6.15
C GLY A 124 -20.60 5.83 4.83
N VAL A 125 -20.35 7.14 4.76
CA VAL A 125 -20.52 7.89 3.52
C VAL A 125 -19.46 7.39 2.54
N ALA A 126 -19.90 6.87 1.39
CA ALA A 126 -19.00 6.54 0.30
C ALA A 126 -18.25 7.81 -0.12
N VAL A 127 -16.95 7.86 0.12
CA VAL A 127 -16.12 9.01 -0.25
C VAL A 127 -15.68 8.82 -1.69
N ALA A 128 -16.26 9.60 -2.59
CA ALA A 128 -15.82 9.63 -3.98
C ALA A 128 -14.33 10.01 -4.06
N ARG A 129 -13.59 9.36 -4.96
CA ARG A 129 -12.20 9.74 -5.23
C ARG A 129 -12.14 11.20 -5.65
N ARG A 130 -11.24 11.96 -5.01
CA ARG A 130 -10.97 13.35 -5.38
C ARG A 130 -10.29 13.52 -6.75
N ARG A 131 -9.75 12.44 -7.34
CA ARG A 131 -9.00 12.47 -8.60
C ARG A 131 -9.36 11.27 -9.48
N PRO A 132 -9.44 11.45 -10.81
CA PRO A 132 -9.69 10.35 -11.73
C PRO A 132 -8.55 9.33 -11.69
N PHE A 133 -8.82 8.10 -12.12
CA PHE A 133 -7.78 7.11 -12.34
C PHE A 133 -6.86 7.61 -13.45
N MET A 134 -5.57 7.75 -13.13
CA MET A 134 -4.53 8.04 -14.12
C MET A 134 -3.65 6.80 -14.24
N PRO A 135 -3.29 6.38 -15.46
CA PRO A 135 -2.33 5.30 -15.65
C PRO A 135 -1.03 5.68 -14.94
N ARG A 136 -0.54 4.77 -14.09
CA ARG A 136 0.78 4.97 -13.50
C ARG A 136 1.80 4.74 -14.62
N PRO A 137 2.73 5.68 -14.87
CA PRO A 137 3.87 5.37 -15.71
C PRO A 137 4.55 4.12 -15.11
N GLY A 138 4.87 3.13 -15.95
CA GLY A 138 5.59 1.95 -15.50
C GLY A 138 6.88 2.30 -14.77
N ILE A 139 7.38 1.41 -13.92
CA ILE A 139 8.63 1.63 -13.19
C ILE A 139 9.77 1.89 -14.18
N ARG A 140 10.39 3.07 -14.07
CA ARG A 140 11.59 3.46 -14.82
C ARG A 140 12.56 4.15 -13.87
N LEU A 141 13.82 3.74 -13.92
CA LEU A 141 14.89 4.35 -13.12
C LEU A 141 15.22 5.77 -13.59
N ASP A 142 15.11 6.02 -14.89
CA ASP A 142 15.28 7.35 -15.49
C ASP A 142 14.52 7.48 -16.82
N PRO A 143 14.05 8.68 -17.20
CA PRO A 143 13.55 8.94 -18.55
C PRO A 143 14.63 8.76 -19.63
N ASP A 144 15.89 9.10 -19.36
CA ASP A 144 17.00 8.89 -20.28
C ASP A 144 17.54 7.46 -20.16
N MET A 145 17.68 6.77 -21.30
CA MET A 145 18.10 5.36 -21.30
C MET A 145 19.54 5.20 -20.80
N GLY A 146 20.44 6.12 -21.14
CA GLY A 146 21.83 6.06 -20.71
C GLY A 146 21.95 6.21 -19.19
N ARG A 147 21.24 7.17 -18.61
CA ARG A 147 21.16 7.36 -17.16
C ARG A 147 20.45 6.19 -16.47
N ALA A 148 19.42 5.61 -17.08
CA ALA A 148 18.74 4.43 -16.53
C ALA A 148 19.70 3.23 -16.43
N ILE A 149 20.58 3.02 -17.42
CA ILE A 149 21.60 1.97 -17.39
C ILE A 149 22.63 2.23 -16.27
N GLN A 150 23.07 3.48 -16.12
CA GLN A 150 23.99 3.86 -15.03
C GLN A 150 23.34 3.59 -13.65
N LYS A 151 22.09 4.01 -13.47
CA LYS A 151 21.30 3.75 -12.26
C LYS A 151 21.12 2.25 -12.00
N LEU A 152 20.91 1.45 -13.04
CA LEU A 152 20.81 0.00 -12.90
C LEU A 152 22.13 -0.62 -12.39
N GLY A 153 23.27 -0.14 -12.90
CA GLY A 153 24.59 -0.56 -12.41
C GLY A 153 24.79 -0.22 -10.93
N GLU A 154 24.43 1.00 -10.54
CA GLU A 154 24.50 1.41 -9.14
C GLU A 154 23.56 0.61 -8.23
N LEU A 155 22.34 0.33 -8.70
CA LEU A 155 21.38 -0.51 -7.99
C LEU A 155 21.98 -1.90 -7.72
N GLN A 156 22.59 -2.53 -8.74
CA GLN A 156 23.23 -3.84 -8.57
C GLN A 156 24.39 -3.81 -7.58
N ARG A 157 25.18 -2.73 -7.56
CA ARG A 157 26.25 -2.52 -6.57
C ARG A 157 25.67 -2.46 -5.15
N LEU A 158 24.66 -1.63 -4.93
CA LEU A 158 23.99 -1.48 -3.63
C LEU A 158 23.35 -2.79 -3.15
N VAL A 159 22.73 -3.56 -4.04
CA VAL A 159 22.16 -4.87 -3.70
C VAL A 159 23.21 -5.83 -3.12
N ARG A 160 24.46 -5.79 -3.62
CA ARG A 160 25.57 -6.63 -3.13
C ARG A 160 26.12 -6.16 -1.77
N LEU A 161 26.04 -4.86 -1.51
CA LEU A 161 26.43 -4.28 -0.22
C LEU A 161 25.40 -4.57 0.87
N LEU A 162 24.12 -4.61 0.49
CA LEU A 162 23.04 -4.92 1.42
C LEU A 162 23.02 -6.42 1.79
N PRO A 163 22.38 -6.79 2.92
CA PRO A 163 22.40 -8.17 3.41
C PRO A 163 21.62 -9.19 2.56
N GLY A 164 20.92 -8.77 1.51
CA GLY A 164 20.20 -9.67 0.60
C GLY A 164 18.99 -10.40 1.21
N ARG A 165 18.22 -9.75 2.09
CA ARG A 165 17.03 -10.35 2.74
C ARG A 165 15.80 -9.45 2.73
N ASP A 166 14.64 -10.07 2.91
CA ASP A 166 13.30 -9.42 2.85
C ASP A 166 12.72 -9.21 4.25
N CYS A 167 13.50 -8.56 5.12
CA CYS A 167 13.15 -8.40 6.54
C CYS A 167 12.24 -7.21 6.87
N GLY A 168 12.05 -6.26 5.94
CA GLY A 168 11.16 -5.11 6.14
C GLY A 168 11.61 -4.07 7.18
N THR A 169 12.72 -4.27 7.91
CA THR A 169 13.07 -3.47 9.09
C THR A 169 13.35 -2.00 8.79
N CYS A 170 13.83 -1.68 7.58
CA CYS A 170 14.08 -0.31 7.12
C CYS A 170 12.86 0.37 6.47
N GLY A 171 11.71 -0.32 6.42
CA GLY A 171 10.50 0.15 5.72
C GLY A 171 10.41 -0.27 4.26
N ALA A 172 11.51 -0.71 3.62
CA ALA A 172 11.48 -1.32 2.30
C ALA A 172 11.22 -2.84 2.39
N PRO A 173 10.42 -3.44 1.48
CA PRO A 173 10.03 -4.85 1.55
C PRO A 173 11.21 -5.82 1.32
N SER A 174 12.22 -5.40 0.55
CA SER A 174 13.42 -6.18 0.25
C SER A 174 14.66 -5.29 0.22
N CYS A 175 15.85 -5.90 0.34
CA CYS A 175 17.10 -5.18 0.12
C CYS A 175 17.19 -4.59 -1.31
N ALA A 176 16.63 -5.29 -2.30
CA ALA A 176 16.54 -4.79 -3.67
C ALA A 176 15.64 -3.55 -3.77
N ALA A 177 14.51 -3.53 -3.07
CA ALA A 177 13.63 -2.37 -3.00
C ALA A 177 14.32 -1.18 -2.32
N LEU A 178 15.05 -1.39 -1.22
CA LEU A 178 15.83 -0.31 -0.60
C LEU A 178 16.91 0.22 -1.54
N ALA A 179 17.63 -0.66 -2.25
CA ALA A 179 18.63 -0.24 -3.23
C ALA A 179 18.01 0.60 -4.35
N GLU A 180 16.83 0.23 -4.85
CA GLU A 180 16.08 1.04 -5.80
C GLU A 180 15.73 2.40 -5.20
N ASP A 181 15.22 2.45 -3.97
CA ASP A 181 14.88 3.70 -3.29
C ASP A 181 16.10 4.63 -3.13
N VAL A 182 17.28 4.07 -2.86
CA VAL A 182 18.53 4.84 -2.77
C VAL A 182 18.94 5.40 -4.12
N VAL A 183 18.92 4.60 -5.19
CA VAL A 183 19.24 5.05 -6.56
C VAL A 183 18.25 6.09 -7.08
N MET A 184 17.00 6.01 -6.62
CA MET A 184 15.93 6.94 -6.95
C MET A 184 15.89 8.16 -6.01
N GLU A 185 16.86 8.30 -5.10
CA GLU A 185 16.97 9.41 -4.13
C GLU A 185 15.73 9.55 -3.21
N ARG A 186 15.01 8.44 -2.98
CA ARG A 186 13.84 8.35 -2.09
C ARG A 186 14.24 8.00 -0.66
N ALA A 187 15.38 7.36 -0.47
CA ALA A 187 15.89 6.87 0.81
C ALA A 187 17.41 6.91 0.84
N GLY A 188 18.00 6.87 2.04
CA GLY A 188 19.43 6.66 2.22
C GLY A 188 19.76 5.22 2.61
N ILE A 189 20.97 4.76 2.24
CA ILE A 189 21.43 3.39 2.49
C ILE A 189 21.58 3.08 3.99
N GLU A 190 21.78 4.11 4.80
CA GLU A 190 21.88 4.07 6.26
C GLU A 190 20.59 3.64 6.96
N LEU A 191 19.44 3.67 6.26
CA LEU A 191 18.19 3.15 6.81
C LEU A 191 18.24 1.64 7.06
N CYS A 192 19.16 0.91 6.42
CA CYS A 192 19.37 -0.51 6.72
C CYS A 192 20.17 -0.67 8.03
N PRO A 193 19.56 -1.15 9.14
CA PRO A 193 20.27 -1.32 10.41
C PRO A 193 21.26 -2.50 10.39
N TYR A 194 21.36 -3.20 9.27
CA TYR A 194 22.11 -4.43 9.11
C TYR A 194 23.16 -4.33 8.01
N ARG A 195 23.37 -3.14 7.45
CA ARG A 195 24.41 -2.88 6.45
C ARG A 195 25.79 -3.14 7.07
N ASP A 196 26.64 -3.82 6.30
CA ASP A 196 28.03 -4.05 6.67
C ASP A 196 28.87 -2.84 6.21
N THR A 197 29.35 -2.04 7.16
CA THR A 197 30.18 -0.87 6.86
C THR A 197 31.59 -1.24 6.39
N GLN A 198 32.01 -2.50 6.57
CA GLN A 198 33.35 -2.97 6.17
C GLN A 198 33.41 -3.38 4.68
N LYS A 199 32.27 -3.56 4.01
CA LYS A 199 32.19 -3.90 2.59
C LYS A 199 32.41 -2.72 1.65
N GLU A 200 32.31 -1.48 2.15
CA GLU A 200 32.46 -0.28 1.32
C GLU A 200 33.91 0.12 1.06
N GLU A 201 34.86 -0.39 1.86
CA GLU A 201 36.29 -0.02 1.74
C GLU A 201 37.09 -0.95 0.79
N GLN A 202 36.45 -1.96 0.19
CA GLN A 202 37.12 -3.01 -0.60
C GLN A 202 36.81 -2.98 -2.11
N ASP A 203 36.00 -2.03 -2.58
CA ASP A 203 35.68 -1.78 -4.01
C ASP A 203 36.14 -0.36 -4.42
#